data_AF-A0A7C7A0P3-F1
#
_entry.id   AF-A0A7C7A0P3-F1
#
_cell.length_a   1.000
_cell.length_b   1.000
_cell.length_c   1.000
_cell.angle_alpha   90.00
_cell.angle_beta   90.00
_cell.angle_gamma   90.00
#
_symmetry.space_group_name_H-M   'P 1'
#
loop_
_entity.id
_entity.type
_entity.pdbx_description
1 polymer ?
#
loop_
_entity_poly.entity_id
_entity_poly.type
_entity_poly.pdbx_seq_one_letter_code
_entity_poly.pdbx_strand_id
1 'polypeptide(L)'
;MKANDLLCIIGEAADEHIQDAKNVKKMRMPQWAKWFSVIAACLVLAIGIGGFLLTRKGGISSPGSETGGSGHDGGSTFMSYAGPVFPLTLREENAAISARRNITMDFAPWIPIWISNEEEAASRTELTEEERQDVLNSYNRCYPEGGRYQSSRNILVTDSYTLTNNDTQDQTVRVLYPFVSSLNYLSKKRPTLTLNGEVLETTLHAGSYAGGFEGAWENWDETHENPGSLNLARFESWEGYRGLLSDGSYLQRALSDFVDFSHIPVTVYEITDAWGPERNDDAGIPNPTIRIMFELDFSQTKILSYGFNQGLYDREQGIMGKGFSISQPGERGYGVPCYIIVIGKDIHNISYQGFATGGWDTKKTVETGVTITRTESNLEAALRLAARYQYQDLTDAGNYFDEAPDYGFELYFGLMKEHLMAYGILAENGAERYADGMIENLDVTGVDRVFWLEAEITIPAGKSVKMDAVFEKEPSFDFYCNASENKGICGYDLVCELGSNLTFTGQTAKLEDRGQIEIVRQNFGFDLSRGITEVKLTEPHYYLEVKSAGKD
;
A
#
# COMPACT_ATOMS: atom_id res chain seq x y z
N MET A 1 -18.25 0.10 -26.86
CA MET A 1 -17.08 0.94 -27.14
C MET A 1 -16.27 0.27 -28.25
N LYS A 2 -15.90 0.97 -29.33
CA LYS A 2 -15.19 0.38 -30.48
C LYS A 2 -13.68 0.37 -30.19
N ALA A 3 -12.93 -0.56 -30.78
CA ALA A 3 -11.47 -0.66 -30.59
C ALA A 3 -10.70 0.64 -30.93
N ASN A 4 -11.28 1.50 -31.77
CA ASN A 4 -10.70 2.81 -32.10
C ASN A 4 -10.80 3.82 -30.96
N ASP A 5 -11.78 3.69 -30.08
CA ASP A 5 -11.94 4.57 -28.92
C ASP A 5 -10.90 4.23 -27.83
N LEU A 6 -10.40 2.99 -27.80
CA LEU A 6 -9.38 2.50 -26.88
C LEU A 6 -7.97 3.03 -27.20
N LEU A 7 -7.67 3.30 -28.48
CA LEU A 7 -6.36 3.76 -28.93
C LEU A 7 -6.17 5.28 -28.73
N CYS A 8 -7.26 6.06 -28.73
CA CYS A 8 -7.21 7.47 -28.33
C CYS A 8 -7.02 7.66 -26.82
N ILE A 9 -7.35 6.66 -25.99
CA ILE A 9 -7.19 6.71 -24.52
C ILE A 9 -5.74 6.44 -24.08
N ILE A 10 -4.92 5.79 -24.92
CA ILE A 10 -3.56 5.37 -24.53
C ILE A 10 -2.48 6.42 -24.86
N GLY A 11 -2.81 7.46 -25.63
CA GLY A 11 -1.91 8.60 -25.85
C GLY A 11 -0.72 8.30 -26.77
N GLU A 12 -0.69 9.03 -27.89
CA GLU A 12 0.37 9.12 -28.91
C GLU A 12 0.57 7.91 -29.83
N ALA A 13 -0.24 7.87 -30.90
CA ALA A 13 0.21 7.33 -32.18
C ALA A 13 -0.09 8.37 -33.26
N ALA A 14 0.92 8.78 -34.02
CA ALA A 14 0.78 9.71 -35.14
C ALA A 14 -0.14 9.11 -36.24
N ASP A 15 -0.88 9.99 -36.94
CA ASP A 15 -1.89 9.62 -37.93
C ASP A 15 -1.38 8.72 -39.08
N GLU A 16 -0.07 8.67 -39.32
CA GLU A 16 0.52 7.82 -40.36
C GLU A 16 0.36 6.31 -40.09
N HIS A 17 0.32 5.88 -38.82
CA HIS A 17 0.17 4.46 -38.45
C HIS A 17 -1.27 3.93 -38.59
N ILE A 18 -2.25 4.81 -38.86
CA ILE A 18 -3.66 4.45 -39.03
C ILE A 18 -3.94 3.85 -40.43
N GLN A 19 -3.10 4.16 -41.44
CA GLN A 19 -3.31 3.64 -42.79
C GLN A 19 -2.79 2.22 -43.01
N ASP A 20 -1.71 1.81 -42.33
CA ASP A 20 -1.11 0.48 -42.49
C ASP A 20 -1.94 -0.65 -41.85
N ALA A 21 -2.71 -0.34 -40.80
CA ALA A 21 -3.60 -1.30 -40.16
C ALA A 21 -4.77 -1.77 -41.06
N LYS A 22 -5.06 -1.08 -42.17
CA LYS A 22 -6.15 -1.44 -43.10
C LYS A 22 -5.79 -2.56 -44.09
N ASN A 23 -4.51 -2.87 -44.28
CA ASN A 23 -4.07 -3.77 -45.36
C ASN A 23 -3.46 -5.11 -44.91
N VAL A 24 -3.49 -5.45 -43.62
CA VAL A 24 -2.96 -6.74 -43.15
C VAL A 24 -4.03 -7.84 -43.23
N LYS A 25 -3.76 -8.87 -44.03
CA LYS A 25 -4.57 -10.11 -44.12
C LYS A 25 -4.75 -10.72 -42.73
N LYS A 26 -6.01 -11.01 -42.34
CA LYS A 26 -6.38 -11.73 -41.11
C LYS A 26 -5.56 -13.02 -40.97
N MET A 27 -4.57 -13.03 -40.07
CA MET A 27 -3.89 -14.25 -39.66
C MET A 27 -4.72 -15.00 -38.61
N ARG A 28 -4.79 -16.33 -38.78
CA ARG A 28 -5.41 -17.26 -37.84
C ARG A 28 -4.57 -17.32 -36.56
N MET A 29 -5.22 -17.13 -35.40
CA MET A 29 -4.55 -17.25 -34.10
C MET A 29 -4.12 -18.70 -33.81
N PRO A 30 -2.93 -18.91 -33.22
CA PRO A 30 -2.46 -20.23 -32.78
C PRO A 30 -3.25 -20.75 -31.56
N GLN A 31 -3.32 -22.08 -31.41
CA GLN A 31 -4.25 -22.76 -30.49
C GLN A 31 -4.02 -22.51 -28.99
N TRP A 32 -2.84 -22.02 -28.58
CA TRP A 32 -2.56 -21.67 -27.18
C TRP A 32 -3.31 -20.41 -26.72
N ALA A 33 -3.71 -19.52 -27.64
CA ALA A 33 -4.48 -18.31 -27.34
C ALA A 33 -5.99 -18.54 -27.17
N LYS A 34 -6.47 -19.79 -27.25
CA LYS A 34 -7.88 -20.15 -27.03
C LYS A 34 -8.25 -20.39 -25.57
N TRP A 35 -7.26 -20.53 -24.68
CA TRP A 35 -7.48 -20.88 -23.27
C TRP A 35 -7.73 -19.69 -22.32
N PHE A 36 -7.73 -18.45 -22.82
CA PHE A 36 -7.91 -17.24 -21.98
C PHE A 36 -9.20 -16.44 -22.26
N SER A 37 -10.13 -16.94 -23.08
CA SER A 37 -11.26 -16.12 -23.59
C SER A 37 -12.67 -16.56 -23.19
N VAL A 38 -12.83 -17.37 -22.14
CA VAL A 38 -14.17 -17.72 -21.63
C VAL A 38 -14.23 -17.61 -20.10
N ILE A 39 -14.11 -16.39 -19.57
CA ILE A 39 -14.70 -16.01 -18.28
C ILE A 39 -15.26 -14.59 -18.47
N ALA A 40 -16.49 -14.52 -18.96
CA ALA A 40 -17.26 -13.28 -19.01
C ALA A 40 -18.72 -13.61 -18.71
N ALA A 41 -19.11 -13.35 -17.46
CA ALA A 41 -20.45 -13.04 -16.94
C ALA A 41 -20.76 -13.78 -15.63
N CYS A 42 -20.34 -13.20 -14.51
CA CYS A 42 -21.07 -13.24 -13.23
C CYS A 42 -20.66 -12.01 -12.41
N LEU A 43 -21.61 -11.10 -12.22
CA LEU A 43 -21.55 -9.93 -11.35
C LEU A 43 -21.53 -10.38 -9.88
N VAL A 44 -20.35 -10.40 -9.26
CA VAL A 44 -20.15 -10.18 -7.82
C VAL A 44 -18.76 -9.56 -7.64
N LEU A 45 -18.69 -8.45 -6.92
CA LEU A 45 -17.46 -7.75 -6.52
C LEU A 45 -16.48 -8.72 -5.84
N ALA A 46 -15.46 -9.14 -6.57
CA ALA A 46 -14.28 -9.80 -6.05
C ALA A 46 -13.07 -8.94 -6.45
N ILE A 47 -12.62 -8.10 -5.51
CA ILE A 47 -11.32 -7.45 -5.58
C ILE A 47 -10.30 -8.54 -5.23
N GLY A 48 -9.62 -9.04 -6.25
CA GLY A 48 -8.54 -10.01 -6.09
C GLY A 48 -8.26 -10.69 -7.41
N ILE A 49 -7.00 -10.64 -7.85
CA ILE A 49 -6.43 -11.26 -9.07
C ILE A 49 -6.32 -10.33 -10.31
N GLY A 50 -6.65 -9.04 -10.21
CA GLY A 50 -6.46 -8.07 -11.31
C GLY A 50 -5.10 -7.34 -11.39
N GLY A 51 -4.19 -7.54 -10.42
CA GLY A 51 -2.98 -6.72 -10.27
C GLY A 51 -1.74 -7.13 -11.08
N PHE A 52 -1.81 -8.19 -11.90
CA PHE A 52 -0.61 -8.98 -12.24
C PHE A 52 0.18 -8.54 -13.50
N LEU A 53 -0.22 -7.50 -14.25
CA LEU A 53 0.51 -7.13 -15.50
C LEU A 53 0.80 -5.64 -15.72
N LEU A 54 0.61 -4.75 -14.73
CA LEU A 54 0.71 -3.29 -14.93
C LEU A 54 1.69 -2.56 -14.00
N THR A 55 2.49 -3.27 -13.21
CA THR A 55 3.37 -2.67 -12.18
C THR A 55 4.65 -2.00 -12.68
N ARG A 56 4.79 -1.73 -13.99
CA ARG A 56 5.93 -0.94 -14.52
C ARG A 56 5.55 0.42 -15.12
N LYS A 57 4.29 0.85 -14.98
CA LYS A 57 3.84 2.21 -15.30
C LYS A 57 2.82 2.69 -14.27
N GLY A 58 3.28 3.40 -13.23
CA GLY A 58 2.43 4.07 -12.25
C GLY A 58 1.68 3.10 -11.33
N GLY A 59 1.67 3.39 -10.03
CA GLY A 59 0.95 2.58 -9.06
C GLY A 59 -0.53 2.42 -9.46
N ILE A 60 -1.03 1.18 -9.44
CA ILE A 60 -2.46 0.94 -9.44
C ILE A 60 -2.93 1.12 -8.00
N SER A 61 -3.28 2.35 -7.67
CA SER A 61 -4.37 2.61 -6.74
C SER A 61 -5.68 2.29 -7.48
N SER A 62 -6.62 1.63 -6.80
CA SER A 62 -8.00 1.60 -7.26
C SER A 62 -8.45 3.03 -7.59
N PRO A 63 -9.31 3.23 -8.61
CA PRO A 63 -9.84 4.55 -8.91
C PRO A 63 -10.71 4.98 -7.73
N GLY A 64 -10.15 5.73 -6.78
CA GLY A 64 -10.94 6.66 -5.99
C GLY A 64 -11.42 7.72 -6.96
N SER A 65 -12.71 8.05 -6.96
CA SER A 65 -13.28 9.16 -7.73
C SER A 65 -14.13 10.04 -6.84
N GLU A 66 -13.85 11.34 -6.92
CA GLU A 66 -14.65 12.48 -6.44
C GLU A 66 -14.97 12.54 -4.96
N THR A 67 -13.94 12.81 -4.17
CA THR A 67 -14.05 13.60 -2.94
C THR A 67 -13.84 15.07 -3.29
N GLY A 68 -14.94 15.77 -3.54
CA GLY A 68 -14.97 17.23 -3.63
C GLY A 68 -14.73 17.85 -2.26
N GLY A 69 -13.53 17.73 -1.73
CA GLY A 69 -13.08 18.55 -0.60
C GLY A 69 -13.02 20.00 -1.06
N SER A 70 -13.68 20.91 -0.34
CA SER A 70 -13.40 22.33 -0.49
C SER A 70 -11.90 22.52 -0.24
N GLY A 71 -11.14 22.93 -1.26
CA GLY A 71 -9.70 23.14 -1.15
C GLY A 71 -9.33 23.84 0.16
N HIS A 72 -8.27 23.35 0.81
CA HIS A 72 -7.78 23.97 2.03
C HIS A 72 -7.06 25.28 1.69
N ASP A 73 -6.68 26.05 2.71
CA ASP A 73 -6.20 27.42 2.54
C ASP A 73 -4.97 27.50 1.59
N GLY A 74 -5.24 27.78 0.31
CA GLY A 74 -4.28 27.94 -0.78
C GLY A 74 -4.02 26.74 -1.70
N GLY A 75 -4.16 25.48 -1.27
CA GLY A 75 -3.72 24.28 -2.01
C GLY A 75 -4.83 23.36 -2.53
N SER A 76 -4.49 22.47 -3.47
CA SER A 76 -5.43 21.50 -4.06
C SER A 76 -5.58 20.23 -3.23
N THR A 77 -6.78 19.67 -3.24
CA THR A 77 -7.01 18.28 -2.81
C THR A 77 -6.70 17.34 -3.98
N PHE A 78 -6.01 16.23 -3.71
CA PHE A 78 -5.63 15.24 -4.72
C PHE A 78 -6.27 13.88 -4.42
N MET A 79 -6.68 13.17 -5.47
CA MET A 79 -7.23 11.81 -5.36
C MET A 79 -6.22 10.81 -4.80
N SER A 80 -4.94 11.03 -5.10
CA SER A 80 -3.81 10.31 -4.51
C SER A 80 -2.91 11.31 -3.81
N TYR A 81 -2.88 11.28 -2.48
CA TYR A 81 -2.06 12.16 -1.67
C TYR A 81 -0.87 11.42 -1.07
N ALA A 82 0.33 11.88 -1.40
CA ALA A 82 1.58 11.21 -1.02
C ALA A 82 2.12 11.63 0.36
N GLY A 83 1.35 12.42 1.13
CA GLY A 83 1.76 12.96 2.44
C GLY A 83 2.79 14.11 2.35
N PRO A 84 2.98 14.87 3.43
CA PRO A 84 3.97 15.94 3.49
C PRO A 84 5.36 15.40 3.87
N VAL A 85 6.41 16.17 3.57
CA VAL A 85 7.71 16.01 4.21
C VAL A 85 7.61 16.51 5.65
N PHE A 86 7.90 15.66 6.63
CA PHE A 86 7.81 15.98 8.05
C PHE A 86 9.16 16.47 8.61
N PRO A 87 9.16 17.32 9.66
CA PRO A 87 10.38 17.69 10.38
C PRO A 87 10.90 16.54 11.25
N LEU A 88 12.22 16.51 11.45
CA LEU A 88 12.88 15.71 12.50
C LEU A 88 12.30 16.07 13.88
N THR A 89 12.23 15.09 14.78
CA THR A 89 11.92 15.30 16.20
C THR A 89 12.91 14.55 17.10
N LEU A 90 12.87 14.81 18.41
CA LEU A 90 13.55 13.99 19.41
C LEU A 90 12.58 13.00 20.04
N ARG A 91 13.09 11.82 20.42
CA ARG A 91 12.33 10.84 21.20
C ARG A 91 11.99 11.41 22.58
N GLU A 92 12.96 11.99 23.26
CA GLU A 92 12.79 12.74 24.49
C GLU A 92 13.00 14.23 24.23
N GLU A 93 12.08 15.07 24.71
CA GLU A 93 12.24 16.52 24.61
C GLU A 93 13.53 16.98 25.30
N ASN A 94 14.32 17.81 24.60
CA ASN A 94 15.57 18.34 25.13
C ASN A 94 15.74 19.81 24.74
N ALA A 95 15.47 20.71 25.68
CA ALA A 95 15.56 22.15 25.48
C ALA A 95 17.00 22.67 25.23
N ALA A 96 18.03 21.85 25.50
CA ALA A 96 19.40 22.21 25.15
C ALA A 96 19.67 22.08 23.65
N ILE A 97 18.88 21.30 22.92
CA ILE A 97 19.08 21.06 21.49
C ILE A 97 18.19 22.01 20.68
N SER A 98 18.82 22.76 19.78
CA SER A 98 18.12 23.57 18.79
C SER A 98 18.53 23.17 17.38
N ALA A 99 17.65 23.40 16.41
CA ALA A 99 17.87 23.00 15.03
C ALA A 99 17.80 24.20 14.08
N ARG A 100 18.60 24.17 13.02
CA ARG A 100 18.32 24.91 11.79
C ARG A 100 18.03 23.90 10.69
N ARG A 101 16.90 24.05 9.99
CA ARG A 101 16.45 23.13 8.94
C ARG A 101 16.59 23.80 7.56
N ASN A 102 17.11 23.07 6.58
CA ASN A 102 17.17 23.50 5.18
C ASN A 102 16.75 22.32 4.31
N ILE A 103 15.71 22.48 3.51
CA ILE A 103 15.18 21.41 2.66
C ILE A 103 15.50 21.73 1.21
N THR A 104 16.01 20.76 0.46
CA THR A 104 16.17 20.88 -0.99
C THR A 104 15.19 19.95 -1.69
N MET A 105 14.39 20.52 -2.59
CA MET A 105 13.49 19.82 -3.51
C MET A 105 14.15 19.78 -4.88
N ASP A 106 14.71 18.62 -5.25
CA ASP A 106 15.48 18.45 -6.47
C ASP A 106 14.69 17.65 -7.52
N PHE A 107 14.42 18.32 -8.64
CA PHE A 107 13.72 17.77 -9.81
C PHE A 107 14.63 17.02 -10.78
N ALA A 108 15.82 16.58 -10.36
CA ALA A 108 16.68 15.68 -11.14
C ALA A 108 15.94 14.48 -11.76
N PRO A 109 15.03 13.78 -11.05
CA PRO A 109 14.31 12.64 -11.63
C PRO A 109 13.33 12.99 -12.76
N TRP A 110 12.99 14.27 -12.91
CA TRP A 110 12.12 14.74 -14.00
C TRP A 110 12.84 14.84 -15.34
N ILE A 111 14.17 14.90 -15.34
CA ILE A 111 14.96 14.92 -16.56
C ILE A 111 14.72 13.61 -17.33
N PRO A 112 14.21 13.66 -18.57
CA PRO A 112 14.00 12.45 -19.36
C PRO A 112 15.32 11.73 -19.63
N ILE A 113 15.37 10.45 -19.28
CA ILE A 113 16.48 9.55 -19.59
C ILE A 113 16.09 8.61 -20.72
N TRP A 114 17.01 8.40 -21.67
CA TRP A 114 16.81 7.40 -22.71
C TRP A 114 17.11 6.00 -22.14
N ILE A 115 16.17 5.08 -22.31
CA ILE A 115 16.31 3.68 -21.94
C ILE A 115 16.37 2.87 -23.23
N SER A 116 17.51 2.24 -23.50
CA SER A 116 17.69 1.33 -24.64
C SER A 116 16.94 0.01 -24.41
N ASN A 117 16.27 -0.48 -25.44
CA ASN A 117 15.66 -1.81 -25.44
C ASN A 117 16.69 -2.91 -25.18
N GLU A 118 17.89 -2.76 -25.75
CA GLU A 118 18.99 -3.72 -25.62
C GLU A 118 19.50 -3.74 -24.19
N GLU A 119 19.76 -2.57 -23.61
CA GLU A 119 20.25 -2.47 -22.22
C GLU A 119 19.20 -2.96 -21.22
N GLU A 120 17.93 -2.63 -21.45
CA GLU A 120 16.82 -3.06 -20.59
C GLU A 120 16.52 -4.56 -20.69
N ALA A 121 16.77 -5.18 -21.85
CA ALA A 121 16.71 -6.63 -21.97
C ALA A 121 17.94 -7.30 -21.33
N ALA A 122 19.13 -6.73 -21.52
CA ALA A 122 20.38 -7.22 -20.96
C ALA A 122 20.44 -7.11 -19.42
N SER A 123 19.74 -6.14 -18.83
CA SER A 123 19.67 -5.97 -17.37
C SER A 123 18.93 -7.12 -16.67
N ARG A 124 18.19 -7.95 -17.42
CA ARG A 124 17.46 -9.12 -16.92
C ARG A 124 18.39 -10.34 -16.81
N THR A 125 19.27 -10.31 -15.82
CA THR A 125 20.29 -11.34 -15.60
C THR A 125 19.72 -12.66 -15.10
N GLU A 126 18.48 -12.64 -14.59
CA GLU A 126 17.70 -13.79 -14.13
C GLU A 126 17.20 -14.68 -15.27
N LEU A 127 17.09 -14.13 -16.48
CA LEU A 127 16.58 -14.84 -17.65
C LEU A 127 17.67 -15.63 -18.39
N THR A 128 17.27 -16.66 -19.12
CA THR A 128 18.14 -17.29 -20.12
C THR A 128 18.35 -16.36 -21.32
N GLU A 129 19.32 -16.70 -22.17
CA GLU A 129 19.60 -15.90 -23.37
C GLU A 129 18.42 -15.89 -24.36
N GLU A 130 17.73 -17.02 -24.51
CA GLU A 130 16.55 -17.12 -25.37
C GLU A 130 15.40 -16.27 -24.82
N GLU A 131 15.14 -16.33 -23.52
CA GLU A 131 14.12 -15.48 -22.87
C GLU A 131 14.46 -13.99 -22.94
N ARG A 132 15.74 -13.61 -22.76
CA ARG A 132 16.19 -12.22 -22.98
C ARG A 132 15.97 -11.77 -24.42
N GLN A 133 16.24 -12.63 -25.39
CA GLN A 133 16.00 -12.32 -26.81
C GLN A 133 14.51 -12.11 -27.09
N ASP A 134 13.62 -12.90 -26.45
CA ASP A 134 12.18 -12.72 -26.55
C ASP A 134 11.68 -11.41 -25.89
N VAL A 135 12.28 -11.04 -24.75
CA VAL A 135 12.04 -9.74 -24.12
C VAL A 135 12.50 -8.60 -25.03
N LEU A 136 13.70 -8.68 -25.60
CA LEU A 136 14.23 -7.70 -26.54
C LEU A 136 13.34 -7.57 -27.78
N ASN A 137 12.94 -8.70 -28.38
CA ASN A 137 12.00 -8.71 -29.51
C ASN A 137 10.67 -8.04 -29.15
N SER A 138 10.19 -8.27 -27.93
CA SER A 138 8.98 -7.62 -27.41
C SER A 138 9.17 -6.12 -27.23
N TYR A 139 10.30 -5.68 -26.69
CA TYR A 139 10.63 -4.26 -26.58
C TYR A 139 10.79 -3.58 -27.93
N ASN A 140 11.51 -4.19 -28.88
CA ASN A 140 11.66 -3.67 -30.25
C ASN A 140 10.32 -3.57 -30.98
N ARG A 141 9.36 -4.46 -30.68
CA ARG A 141 7.99 -4.35 -31.21
C ARG A 141 7.23 -3.17 -30.58
N CYS A 142 7.40 -2.93 -29.28
CA CYS A 142 6.73 -1.83 -28.58
C CYS A 142 7.39 -0.46 -28.84
N TYR A 143 8.71 -0.45 -29.04
CA TYR A 143 9.57 0.72 -29.16
C TYR A 143 10.53 0.52 -30.33
N PRO A 144 10.06 0.69 -31.58
CA PRO A 144 10.83 0.37 -32.78
C PRO A 144 12.07 1.26 -32.99
N GLU A 145 12.16 2.39 -32.29
CA GLU A 145 13.33 3.29 -32.30
C GLU A 145 14.52 2.75 -31.50
N GLY A 146 14.41 1.55 -30.91
CA GLY A 146 15.47 0.92 -30.12
C GLY A 146 15.48 1.32 -28.65
N GLY A 147 14.49 2.09 -28.20
CA GLY A 147 14.36 2.52 -26.82
C GLY A 147 13.22 3.50 -26.62
N ARG A 148 13.12 4.07 -25.42
CA ARG A 148 12.15 5.11 -25.08
C ARG A 148 12.74 6.10 -24.08
N TYR A 149 12.23 7.32 -24.08
CA TYR A 149 12.44 8.22 -22.94
C TYR A 149 11.57 7.80 -21.76
N GLN A 150 12.15 7.86 -20.56
CA GLN A 150 11.46 7.70 -19.30
C GLN A 150 11.78 8.88 -18.40
N SER A 151 10.78 9.44 -17.75
CA SER A 151 10.96 10.41 -16.66
C SER A 151 10.17 9.94 -15.44
N SER A 152 10.66 10.31 -14.26
CA SER A 152 9.92 10.14 -13.01
C SER A 152 9.21 11.45 -12.68
N ARG A 153 8.05 11.34 -12.05
CA ARG A 153 7.39 12.50 -11.42
C ARG A 153 7.76 12.63 -9.94
N ASN A 154 8.69 11.83 -9.46
CA ASN A 154 9.19 11.95 -8.10
C ASN A 154 10.24 13.05 -8.03
N ILE A 155 10.54 13.51 -6.82
CA ILE A 155 11.66 14.43 -6.55
C ILE A 155 12.63 13.80 -5.57
N LEU A 156 13.89 14.21 -5.62
CA LEU A 156 14.82 13.91 -4.55
C LEU A 156 14.67 14.98 -3.47
N VAL A 157 14.45 14.55 -2.23
CA VAL A 157 14.41 15.42 -1.06
C VAL A 157 15.69 15.22 -0.27
N THR A 158 16.38 16.32 0.02
CA THR A 158 17.44 16.39 1.04
C THR A 158 16.96 17.32 2.14
N ASP A 159 16.62 16.76 3.30
CA ASP A 159 16.20 17.51 4.49
C ASP A 159 17.38 17.59 5.47
N SER A 160 18.02 18.75 5.52
CA SER A 160 19.27 18.99 6.23
C SER A 160 19.07 19.75 7.54
N TYR A 161 19.68 19.26 8.60
CA TYR A 161 19.62 19.81 9.94
C TYR A 161 21.01 20.18 10.43
N THR A 162 21.16 21.40 10.95
CA THR A 162 22.27 21.75 11.86
C THR A 162 21.74 21.69 13.28
N LEU A 163 22.05 20.61 13.99
CA LEU A 163 21.64 20.40 15.38
C LEU A 163 22.71 21.00 16.29
N THR A 164 22.32 21.91 17.18
CA THR A 164 23.23 22.64 18.07
C THR A 164 22.92 22.30 19.51
N ASN A 165 23.97 21.88 20.24
CA ASN A 165 23.92 21.71 21.68
C ASN A 165 24.28 23.04 22.35
N ASN A 166 23.30 23.63 23.05
CA ASN A 166 23.43 24.90 23.75
C ASN A 166 23.89 24.74 25.21
N ASP A 167 24.15 23.51 25.66
CA ASP A 167 24.70 23.20 26.98
C ASP A 167 26.24 23.13 26.96
N THR A 168 26.81 23.14 28.16
CA THR A 168 28.22 22.99 28.50
C THR A 168 28.67 21.53 28.63
N GLN A 169 27.73 20.58 28.60
CA GLN A 169 27.99 19.14 28.60
C GLN A 169 27.61 18.53 27.26
N ASP A 170 28.29 17.46 26.87
CA ASP A 170 27.92 16.67 25.71
C ASP A 170 26.50 16.11 25.89
N GLN A 171 25.70 16.12 24.82
CA GLN A 171 24.33 15.64 24.83
C GLN A 171 24.22 14.43 23.91
N THR A 172 23.81 13.28 24.46
CA THR A 172 23.42 12.11 23.68
C THR A 172 21.90 12.07 23.62
N VAL A 173 21.35 12.08 22.41
CA VAL A 173 19.90 12.14 22.16
C VAL A 173 19.49 11.12 21.12
N ARG A 174 18.23 10.70 21.18
CA ARG A 174 17.60 9.87 20.15
C ARG A 174 16.78 10.74 19.24
N VAL A 175 17.18 10.81 17.97
CA VAL A 175 16.46 11.53 16.93
C VAL A 175 15.47 10.58 16.25
N LEU A 176 14.34 11.12 15.80
CA LEU A 176 13.30 10.39 15.08
C LEU A 176 12.99 11.14 13.78
N TYR A 177 13.23 10.51 12.63
CA TYR A 177 12.86 11.06 11.33
C TYR A 177 11.56 10.44 10.80
N PRO A 178 10.43 11.17 10.81
CA PRO A 178 9.15 10.72 10.28
C PRO A 178 9.07 10.66 8.75
N PHE A 179 8.40 9.64 8.21
CA PHE A 179 8.06 9.55 6.78
C PHE A 179 6.76 8.75 6.53
N VAL A 180 6.01 9.09 5.48
CA VAL A 180 4.80 8.36 5.08
C VAL A 180 5.16 7.21 4.16
N SER A 181 4.66 6.01 4.45
CA SER A 181 4.71 4.87 3.52
C SER A 181 3.66 3.82 3.89
N SER A 182 3.66 2.70 3.16
CA SER A 182 3.03 1.44 3.54
C SER A 182 4.10 0.33 3.60
N LEU A 183 3.78 -0.87 4.07
CA LEU A 183 4.78 -1.95 4.10
C LEU A 183 5.17 -2.36 2.67
N ASN A 184 4.23 -2.29 1.73
CA ASN A 184 4.46 -2.62 0.31
C ASN A 184 5.48 -1.69 -0.38
N TYR A 185 5.64 -0.46 0.12
CA TYR A 185 6.54 0.54 -0.47
C TYR A 185 7.65 0.98 0.48
N LEU A 186 7.85 0.24 1.58
CA LEU A 186 8.78 0.63 2.64
C LEU A 186 10.21 0.73 2.13
N SER A 187 10.73 -0.28 1.42
CA SER A 187 12.10 -0.29 0.90
C SER A 187 12.38 0.87 -0.05
N LYS A 188 11.38 1.26 -0.85
CA LYS A 188 11.48 2.33 -1.87
C LYS A 188 11.41 3.72 -1.27
N LYS A 189 10.64 3.90 -0.20
CA LYS A 189 10.34 5.23 0.39
C LYS A 189 11.15 5.54 1.64
N ARG A 190 11.90 4.56 2.18
CA ARG A 190 12.66 4.72 3.43
C ARG A 190 13.79 5.74 3.26
N PRO A 191 13.84 6.80 4.09
CA PRO A 191 14.95 7.72 4.08
C PRO A 191 16.28 7.11 4.53
N THR A 192 17.37 7.60 3.95
CA THR A 192 18.72 7.36 4.47
C THR A 192 19.10 8.51 5.38
N LEU A 193 19.46 8.22 6.63
CA LEU A 193 19.93 9.21 7.58
C LEU A 193 21.46 9.22 7.61
N THR A 194 22.05 10.41 7.60
CA THR A 194 23.51 10.57 7.77
C THR A 194 23.84 11.60 8.85
N LEU A 195 24.96 11.41 9.54
CA LEU A 195 25.55 12.35 10.49
C LEU A 195 26.94 12.74 9.99
N ASN A 196 27.14 14.02 9.70
CA ASN A 196 28.37 14.57 9.10
C ASN A 196 28.81 13.82 7.83
N GLY A 197 27.86 13.27 7.08
CA GLY A 197 28.09 12.51 5.84
C GLY A 197 28.26 10.99 6.04
N GLU A 198 28.30 10.49 7.27
CA GLU A 198 28.33 9.05 7.56
C GLU A 198 26.92 8.49 7.76
N VAL A 199 26.60 7.35 7.16
CA VAL A 199 25.27 6.71 7.27
C VAL A 199 25.04 6.23 8.70
N LEU A 200 23.87 6.55 9.26
CA LEU A 200 23.46 6.10 10.59
C LEU A 200 22.79 4.72 10.52
N GLU A 201 23.09 3.88 11.49
CA GLU A 201 22.25 2.72 11.80
C GLU A 201 20.94 3.22 12.42
N THR A 202 19.82 2.65 11.98
CA THR A 202 18.49 3.12 12.38
C THR A 202 17.60 1.96 12.85
N THR A 203 16.74 2.26 13.81
CA THR A 203 15.62 1.39 14.19
C THR A 203 14.34 1.93 13.59
N LEU A 204 13.55 1.08 12.94
CA LEU A 204 12.28 1.47 12.35
C LEU A 204 11.14 1.29 13.35
N HIS A 205 10.35 2.34 13.53
CA HIS A 205 9.06 2.31 14.25
C HIS A 205 7.93 2.58 13.28
N ALA A 206 6.78 1.93 13.48
CA ALA A 206 5.63 2.03 12.59
C ALA A 206 4.38 2.47 13.36
N GLY A 207 3.70 3.49 12.86
CA GLY A 207 2.38 3.87 13.33
C GLY A 207 1.28 2.90 12.88
N SER A 208 0.08 3.08 13.40
CA SER A 208 -1.12 2.39 12.91
C SER A 208 -1.58 2.98 11.57
N TYR A 209 -2.69 2.51 11.00
CA TYR A 209 -3.25 3.11 9.78
C TYR A 209 -3.47 4.63 9.93
N ALA A 210 -2.90 5.41 9.00
CA ALA A 210 -3.13 6.84 8.83
C ALA A 210 -4.27 7.10 7.82
N GLY A 211 -5.50 7.04 8.32
CA GLY A 211 -6.71 7.29 7.54
C GLY A 211 -7.96 6.91 8.34
N GLY A 212 -9.10 6.97 7.67
CA GLY A 212 -10.40 6.60 8.22
C GLY A 212 -11.08 5.53 7.36
N PHE A 213 -12.40 5.44 7.51
CA PHE A 213 -13.23 4.58 6.69
C PHE A 213 -14.41 5.35 6.15
N GLU A 214 -14.95 4.86 5.04
CA GLU A 214 -16.16 5.36 4.40
C GLU A 214 -17.05 4.20 3.97
N GLY A 215 -18.32 4.48 3.70
CA GLY A 215 -19.31 3.49 3.30
C GLY A 215 -19.08 2.88 1.92
N ALA A 216 -20.03 2.05 1.48
CA ALA A 216 -20.07 1.57 0.10
C ALA A 216 -20.51 2.70 -0.85
N TRP A 217 -19.88 2.76 -2.03
CA TRP A 217 -20.18 3.72 -3.10
C TRP A 217 -21.59 3.60 -3.71
N GLU A 218 -22.48 2.81 -3.12
CA GLU A 218 -23.86 2.65 -3.56
C GLU A 218 -24.63 3.96 -3.30
N ASN A 219 -25.05 4.63 -4.39
CA ASN A 219 -25.80 5.90 -4.39
C ASN A 219 -25.00 7.16 -3.98
N TRP A 220 -23.66 7.10 -3.97
CA TRP A 220 -22.79 8.26 -3.67
C TRP A 220 -23.09 9.48 -4.55
N ASP A 221 -23.28 9.28 -5.85
CA ASP A 221 -23.55 10.34 -6.82
C ASP A 221 -24.81 11.16 -6.50
N GLU A 222 -25.74 10.60 -5.72
CA GLU A 222 -27.01 11.24 -5.37
C GLU A 222 -26.95 12.03 -4.06
N THR A 223 -26.19 11.56 -3.07
CA THR A 223 -26.18 12.12 -1.71
C THR A 223 -24.93 12.92 -1.40
N HIS A 224 -23.80 12.64 -2.06
CA HIS A 224 -22.47 13.11 -1.66
C HIS A 224 -22.14 12.80 -0.17
N GLU A 225 -22.84 11.83 0.41
CA GLU A 225 -22.63 11.30 1.76
C GLU A 225 -22.39 9.78 1.64
N ASN A 226 -21.28 9.29 2.20
CA ASN A 226 -20.89 7.88 2.16
C ASN A 226 -20.78 7.30 3.58
N PRO A 227 -21.88 7.26 4.35
CA PRO A 227 -21.85 6.75 5.72
C PRO A 227 -21.55 5.24 5.72
N GLY A 228 -20.66 4.81 6.61
CA GLY A 228 -20.28 3.40 6.77
C GLY A 228 -18.78 3.22 6.90
N SER A 229 -18.30 1.98 6.81
CA SER A 229 -16.88 1.67 6.99
C SER A 229 -16.38 0.49 6.16
N LEU A 230 -16.95 0.31 4.97
CA LEU A 230 -16.58 -0.77 4.04
C LEU A 230 -15.29 -0.46 3.24
N ASN A 231 -15.01 0.82 3.00
CA ASN A 231 -13.86 1.28 2.22
C ASN A 231 -12.86 2.05 3.09
N LEU A 232 -11.59 2.01 2.68
CA LEU A 232 -10.52 2.79 3.29
C LEU A 232 -10.63 4.25 2.82
N ALA A 233 -10.69 5.18 3.75
CA ALA A 233 -10.65 6.61 3.46
C ALA A 233 -9.23 7.14 3.76
N ARG A 234 -8.39 7.26 2.73
CA ARG A 234 -7.03 7.80 2.88
C ARG A 234 -7.09 9.30 3.12
N PHE A 235 -6.06 9.85 3.76
CA PHE A 235 -5.93 11.31 3.82
C PHE A 235 -5.65 11.88 2.43
N GLU A 236 -6.31 12.99 2.11
CA GLU A 236 -6.21 13.66 0.81
C GLU A 236 -5.50 15.01 0.91
N SER A 237 -5.13 15.41 2.13
CA SER A 237 -4.41 16.64 2.44
C SER A 237 -3.61 16.51 3.74
N TRP A 238 -2.75 17.50 4.01
CA TRP A 238 -1.92 17.53 5.21
C TRP A 238 -2.73 17.69 6.51
N GLU A 239 -3.95 18.22 6.47
CA GLU A 239 -4.81 18.37 7.65
C GLU A 239 -5.15 17.04 8.32
N GLY A 240 -5.27 15.96 7.54
CA GLY A 240 -5.45 14.61 8.09
C GLY A 240 -4.27 14.22 8.98
N TYR A 241 -3.04 14.44 8.49
CA TYR A 241 -1.83 14.22 9.28
C TYR A 241 -1.71 15.20 10.44
N ARG A 242 -2.14 16.46 10.29
CA ARG A 242 -2.21 17.42 11.39
C ARG A 242 -3.10 16.90 12.50
N GLY A 243 -4.30 16.42 12.18
CA GLY A 243 -5.21 15.80 13.15
C GLY A 243 -4.57 14.60 13.82
N LEU A 244 -4.04 13.67 13.03
CA LEU A 244 -3.42 12.42 13.50
C LEU A 244 -2.24 12.65 14.46
N LEU A 245 -1.41 13.66 14.21
CA LEU A 245 -0.18 13.91 14.96
C LEU A 245 -0.32 15.00 16.04
N SER A 246 -1.49 15.65 16.15
CA SER A 246 -1.68 16.85 16.97
C SER A 246 -1.46 16.67 18.47
N ASP A 247 -1.77 15.49 19.02
CA ASP A 247 -1.71 15.21 20.46
C ASP A 247 -0.52 14.31 20.86
N GLY A 248 0.29 13.88 19.89
CA GLY A 248 1.44 13.00 20.10
C GLY A 248 1.09 11.54 20.43
N SER A 249 -0.18 11.18 20.61
CA SER A 249 -0.61 9.82 20.97
C SER A 249 -0.24 8.79 19.89
N TYR A 250 -0.31 9.19 18.62
CA TYR A 250 0.03 8.34 17.49
C TYR A 250 1.51 7.95 17.47
N LEU A 251 2.43 8.90 17.75
CA LEU A 251 3.86 8.61 17.91
C LEU A 251 4.10 7.77 19.18
N GLN A 252 3.45 8.11 20.30
CA GLN A 252 3.59 7.35 21.54
C GLN A 252 3.21 5.88 21.34
N ARG A 253 2.12 5.60 20.60
CA ARG A 253 1.72 4.24 20.24
C ARG A 253 2.77 3.57 19.37
N ALA A 254 3.32 4.24 18.37
CA ALA A 254 4.33 3.69 17.46
C ALA A 254 5.64 3.28 18.18
N LEU A 255 5.99 3.97 19.26
CA LEU A 255 7.18 3.67 20.09
C LEU A 255 6.91 2.63 21.19
N SER A 256 5.66 2.23 21.39
CA SER A 256 5.26 1.28 22.44
C SER A 256 5.25 -0.15 21.90
N ASP A 257 5.40 -1.13 22.79
CA ASP A 257 5.30 -2.54 22.42
C ASP A 257 3.97 -2.88 21.74
N PHE A 258 3.98 -3.89 20.87
CA PHE A 258 2.76 -4.42 20.27
C PHE A 258 1.88 -5.09 21.33
N VAL A 259 0.57 -5.06 21.12
CA VAL A 259 -0.41 -5.68 22.01
C VAL A 259 -0.14 -7.18 22.14
N ASP A 260 -0.18 -7.70 23.37
CA ASP A 260 -0.04 -9.12 23.67
C ASP A 260 -1.41 -9.77 23.90
N PHE A 261 -1.74 -10.79 23.11
CA PHE A 261 -3.00 -11.54 23.23
C PHE A 261 -2.86 -12.89 23.93
N SER A 262 -1.72 -13.15 24.60
CA SER A 262 -1.44 -14.43 25.27
C SER A 262 -2.45 -14.77 26.39
N HIS A 263 -3.09 -13.74 26.95
CA HIS A 263 -4.07 -13.85 28.02
C HIS A 263 -5.49 -14.20 27.53
N ILE A 264 -5.76 -14.17 26.22
CA ILE A 264 -7.09 -14.44 25.66
C ILE A 264 -7.19 -15.92 25.28
N PRO A 265 -7.98 -16.74 25.99
CA PRO A 265 -8.16 -18.14 25.64
C PRO A 265 -9.00 -18.29 24.37
N VAL A 266 -8.65 -19.28 23.55
CA VAL A 266 -9.37 -19.59 22.31
C VAL A 266 -9.50 -21.10 22.10
N THR A 267 -10.51 -21.50 21.35
CA THR A 267 -10.58 -22.84 20.76
C THR A 267 -10.21 -22.74 19.28
N VAL A 268 -9.26 -23.56 18.83
CA VAL A 268 -8.81 -23.59 17.44
C VAL A 268 -9.27 -24.88 16.79
N TYR A 269 -9.97 -24.75 15.66
CA TYR A 269 -10.25 -25.85 14.75
C TYR A 269 -9.30 -25.72 13.56
N GLU A 270 -8.37 -26.66 13.46
CA GLU A 270 -7.46 -26.80 12.33
C GLU A 270 -8.05 -27.79 11.34
N ILE A 271 -8.08 -27.40 10.06
CA ILE A 271 -8.63 -28.19 8.97
C ILE A 271 -7.50 -28.51 7.99
N THR A 272 -7.20 -29.80 7.84
CA THR A 272 -6.11 -30.34 7.03
C THR A 272 -6.60 -31.44 6.10
N ASP A 273 -5.68 -31.94 5.26
CA ASP A 273 -5.88 -33.12 4.41
C ASP A 273 -7.12 -33.04 3.52
N ALA A 274 -7.42 -31.83 3.03
CA ALA A 274 -8.54 -31.60 2.14
C ALA A 274 -8.34 -32.34 0.81
N TRP A 275 -9.34 -33.13 0.41
CA TRP A 275 -9.35 -33.83 -0.88
C TRP A 275 -10.74 -33.83 -1.51
N GLY A 276 -10.78 -33.95 -2.83
CA GLY A 276 -12.00 -33.99 -3.63
C GLY A 276 -11.71 -34.32 -5.10
N PRO A 277 -12.73 -34.30 -5.97
CA PRO A 277 -12.55 -34.56 -7.39
C PRO A 277 -11.69 -33.49 -8.06
N GLU A 278 -11.06 -33.85 -9.19
CA GLU A 278 -10.39 -32.88 -10.04
C GLU A 278 -11.39 -31.90 -10.68
N ARG A 279 -10.91 -30.68 -10.97
CA ARG A 279 -11.66 -29.69 -11.75
C ARG A 279 -12.01 -30.26 -13.12
N ASN A 280 -13.28 -30.18 -13.48
CA ASN A 280 -13.78 -30.67 -14.75
C ASN A 280 -15.05 -29.91 -15.14
N ASP A 281 -14.90 -28.97 -16.07
CA ASP A 281 -16.00 -28.15 -16.57
C ASP A 281 -17.08 -28.98 -17.26
N ASP A 282 -16.69 -30.00 -18.05
CA ASP A 282 -17.61 -30.88 -18.77
C ASP A 282 -18.44 -31.75 -17.81
N ALA A 283 -17.84 -32.15 -16.70
CA ALA A 283 -18.53 -32.86 -15.62
C ALA A 283 -19.31 -31.90 -14.72
N GLY A 284 -19.29 -30.59 -14.96
CA GLY A 284 -19.92 -29.55 -14.15
C GLY A 284 -19.35 -29.48 -12.73
N ILE A 285 -18.03 -29.58 -12.60
CA ILE A 285 -17.25 -29.42 -11.36
C ILE A 285 -16.08 -28.45 -11.64
N PRO A 286 -16.37 -27.19 -12.01
CA PRO A 286 -15.34 -26.23 -12.36
C PRO A 286 -14.46 -25.83 -11.17
N ASN A 287 -14.98 -25.88 -9.94
CA ASN A 287 -14.26 -25.47 -8.74
C ASN A 287 -14.73 -26.25 -7.49
N PRO A 288 -14.29 -27.51 -7.30
CA PRO A 288 -14.62 -28.29 -6.11
C PRO A 288 -14.32 -27.49 -4.84
N THR A 289 -15.30 -27.37 -3.96
CA THR A 289 -15.25 -26.52 -2.76
C THR A 289 -15.77 -27.30 -1.56
N ILE A 290 -15.11 -27.18 -0.42
CA ILE A 290 -15.59 -27.72 0.86
C ILE A 290 -16.24 -26.60 1.65
N ARG A 291 -17.42 -26.85 2.18
CA ARG A 291 -18.12 -25.96 3.12
C ARG A 291 -18.18 -26.61 4.48
N ILE A 292 -17.78 -25.86 5.49
CA ILE A 292 -17.87 -26.22 6.90
C ILE A 292 -18.99 -25.40 7.52
N MET A 293 -19.92 -26.08 8.18
CA MET A 293 -21.07 -25.50 8.86
C MET A 293 -20.98 -25.78 10.35
N PHE A 294 -21.30 -24.79 11.17
CA PHE A 294 -21.33 -24.93 12.62
C PHE A 294 -22.32 -23.95 13.25
N GLU A 295 -22.70 -24.24 14.49
CA GLU A 295 -23.62 -23.43 15.27
C GLU A 295 -22.85 -22.66 16.36
N LEU A 296 -23.26 -21.41 16.62
CA LEU A 296 -22.67 -20.52 17.61
C LEU A 296 -23.67 -19.50 18.17
N ASP A 297 -23.34 -18.94 19.32
CA ASP A 297 -24.01 -17.76 19.87
C ASP A 297 -23.24 -16.49 19.46
N PHE A 298 -23.74 -15.75 18.48
CA PHE A 298 -23.09 -14.53 17.99
C PHE A 298 -22.94 -13.41 19.04
N SER A 299 -23.65 -13.49 20.18
CA SER A 299 -23.50 -12.55 21.29
C SER A 299 -22.38 -12.94 22.27
N GLN A 300 -21.96 -14.21 22.26
CA GLN A 300 -20.94 -14.77 23.17
C GLN A 300 -19.68 -15.27 22.46
N THR A 301 -19.69 -15.28 21.12
CA THR A 301 -18.65 -15.91 20.31
C THR A 301 -18.26 -14.99 19.15
N LYS A 302 -16.95 -14.73 19.03
CA LYS A 302 -16.33 -14.11 17.84
C LYS A 302 -15.51 -15.17 17.10
N ILE A 303 -15.54 -15.12 15.77
CA ILE A 303 -14.81 -16.05 14.91
C ILE A 303 -13.77 -15.28 14.11
N LEU A 304 -12.52 -15.69 14.25
CA LEU A 304 -11.46 -15.37 13.30
C LEU A 304 -11.20 -16.59 12.41
N SER A 305 -10.87 -16.36 11.14
CA SER A 305 -10.60 -17.45 10.20
C SER A 305 -9.43 -17.18 9.28
N TYR A 306 -8.77 -18.25 8.83
CA TYR A 306 -7.70 -18.25 7.84
C TYR A 306 -7.87 -19.41 6.85
N GLY A 307 -7.56 -19.20 5.57
CA GLY A 307 -7.63 -20.18 4.49
C GLY A 307 -9.01 -20.31 3.84
N PHE A 308 -9.92 -19.36 4.07
CA PHE A 308 -11.31 -19.44 3.60
C PHE A 308 -11.62 -18.36 2.57
N ASN A 309 -12.33 -18.74 1.51
CA ASN A 309 -12.67 -17.85 0.40
C ASN A 309 -14.11 -17.31 0.51
N GLN A 310 -14.91 -17.86 1.43
CA GLN A 310 -16.35 -17.66 1.49
C GLN A 310 -16.90 -17.79 2.91
N GLY A 311 -17.95 -17.01 3.20
CA GLY A 311 -18.66 -17.06 4.47
C GLY A 311 -20.18 -17.02 4.30
N LEU A 312 -20.89 -17.63 5.24
CA LEU A 312 -22.35 -17.52 5.44
C LEU A 312 -22.58 -17.16 6.91
N TYR A 313 -23.45 -16.18 7.16
CA TYR A 313 -23.68 -15.61 8.49
C TYR A 313 -25.19 -15.54 8.76
N ASP A 314 -25.77 -16.60 9.31
CA ASP A 314 -27.18 -16.62 9.73
C ASP A 314 -27.26 -16.35 11.23
N ARG A 315 -27.40 -15.06 11.57
CA ARG A 315 -27.47 -14.60 12.96
C ARG A 315 -28.77 -14.98 13.66
N GLU A 316 -29.85 -15.20 12.89
CA GLU A 316 -31.16 -15.55 13.46
C GLU A 316 -31.18 -16.99 13.94
N GLN A 317 -30.59 -17.90 13.17
CA GLN A 317 -30.51 -19.32 13.51
C GLN A 317 -29.24 -19.68 14.29
N GLY A 318 -28.30 -18.75 14.45
CA GLY A 318 -27.02 -19.01 15.11
C GLY A 318 -26.11 -19.94 14.30
N ILE A 319 -26.16 -19.84 12.97
CA ILE A 319 -25.41 -20.71 12.05
C ILE A 319 -24.34 -19.88 11.32
N MET A 320 -23.13 -20.40 11.26
CA MET A 320 -22.07 -19.86 10.41
C MET A 320 -21.53 -20.95 9.47
N GLY A 321 -21.26 -20.53 8.25
CA GLY A 321 -20.60 -21.34 7.24
C GLY A 321 -19.29 -20.71 6.80
N LYS A 322 -18.25 -21.53 6.60
CA LYS A 322 -16.96 -21.13 6.02
C LYS A 322 -16.61 -22.08 4.88
N GLY A 323 -16.20 -21.54 3.73
CA GLY A 323 -15.94 -22.34 2.53
C GLY A 323 -14.60 -22.02 1.88
N PHE A 324 -13.94 -23.04 1.34
CA PHE A 324 -12.67 -22.92 0.62
C PHE A 324 -12.62 -23.85 -0.59
N SER A 325 -11.95 -23.41 -1.65
CA SER A 325 -11.71 -24.21 -2.86
C SER A 325 -10.67 -25.30 -2.55
N ILE A 326 -10.86 -26.50 -3.09
CA ILE A 326 -9.87 -27.57 -2.94
C ILE A 326 -8.73 -27.30 -3.93
N SER A 327 -7.56 -26.94 -3.43
CA SER A 327 -6.35 -26.77 -4.25
C SER A 327 -5.84 -28.12 -4.77
N GLN A 328 -5.30 -28.12 -5.99
CA GLN A 328 -4.68 -29.30 -6.61
C GLN A 328 -3.16 -29.32 -6.43
N PRO A 329 -2.48 -30.48 -6.58
CA PRO A 329 -1.03 -30.55 -6.53
C PRO A 329 -0.38 -29.56 -7.52
N GLY A 330 0.53 -28.72 -7.02
CA GLY A 330 1.20 -27.67 -7.80
C GLY A 330 0.46 -26.32 -7.80
N GLU A 331 -0.76 -26.25 -7.27
CA GLU A 331 -1.44 -24.98 -7.04
C GLU A 331 -0.98 -24.32 -5.73
N ARG A 332 -1.03 -22.99 -5.72
CA ARG A 332 -0.87 -22.21 -4.50
C ARG A 332 -1.92 -22.62 -3.47
N GLY A 333 -1.52 -22.75 -2.21
CA GLY A 333 -2.39 -23.20 -1.13
C GLY A 333 -2.56 -24.72 -1.02
N TYR A 334 -1.97 -25.52 -1.92
CA TYR A 334 -2.01 -26.98 -1.78
C TYR A 334 -1.30 -27.44 -0.50
N GLY A 335 -2.03 -28.14 0.36
CA GLY A 335 -1.52 -28.61 1.66
C GLY A 335 -1.43 -27.53 2.74
N VAL A 336 -1.93 -26.31 2.47
CA VAL A 336 -2.01 -25.25 3.49
C VAL A 336 -3.25 -25.49 4.37
N PRO A 337 -3.12 -25.48 5.71
CA PRO A 337 -4.24 -25.66 6.61
C PRO A 337 -5.19 -24.46 6.62
N CYS A 338 -6.46 -24.71 6.90
CA CYS A 338 -7.42 -23.66 7.25
C CYS A 338 -7.62 -23.63 8.77
N TYR A 339 -7.87 -22.44 9.32
CA TYR A 339 -8.08 -22.26 10.76
C TYR A 339 -9.40 -21.55 11.04
N ILE A 340 -10.18 -22.09 11.98
CA ILE A 340 -11.28 -21.37 12.64
C ILE A 340 -10.84 -21.15 14.10
N ILE A 341 -10.66 -19.90 14.48
CA ILE A 341 -10.23 -19.48 15.82
C ILE A 341 -11.44 -18.89 16.53
N VAL A 342 -11.89 -19.58 17.56
CA VAL A 342 -13.09 -19.25 18.34
C VAL A 342 -12.70 -18.51 19.60
N ILE A 343 -13.21 -17.29 19.75
CA ILE A 343 -13.00 -16.43 20.91
C ILE A 343 -14.31 -16.34 21.68
N GLY A 344 -14.28 -16.66 22.98
CA GLY A 344 -15.47 -16.74 23.81
C GLY A 344 -16.04 -18.16 23.88
N LYS A 345 -17.36 -18.30 23.77
CA LYS A 345 -18.01 -19.61 23.86
C LYS A 345 -17.74 -20.46 22.61
N ASP A 346 -17.47 -21.74 22.81
CA ASP A 346 -17.13 -22.66 21.73
C ASP A 346 -18.31 -22.91 20.76
N ILE A 347 -17.99 -23.32 19.54
CA ILE A 347 -18.94 -23.70 18.49
C ILE A 347 -19.38 -25.16 18.67
N HIS A 348 -20.49 -25.53 18.06
CA HIS A 348 -21.04 -26.88 18.12
C HIS A 348 -21.58 -27.35 16.76
N ASN A 349 -21.93 -28.64 16.66
CA ASN A 349 -22.53 -29.24 15.47
C ASN A 349 -21.73 -29.01 14.18
N ILE A 350 -20.39 -29.08 14.29
CA ILE A 350 -19.51 -28.93 13.13
C ILE A 350 -19.73 -30.06 12.13
N SER A 351 -19.94 -29.69 10.88
CA SER A 351 -20.12 -30.61 9.75
C SER A 351 -19.48 -30.04 8.50
N TYR A 352 -19.19 -30.88 7.50
CA TYR A 352 -18.69 -30.44 6.22
C TYR A 352 -19.33 -31.16 5.05
N GLN A 353 -19.37 -30.51 3.89
CA GLN A 353 -19.86 -31.09 2.64
C GLN A 353 -19.14 -30.47 1.43
N GLY A 354 -18.79 -31.31 0.46
CA GLY A 354 -18.24 -30.91 -0.83
C GLY A 354 -19.31 -30.46 -1.82
N PHE A 355 -18.99 -29.42 -2.59
CA PHE A 355 -19.82 -28.85 -3.65
C PHE A 355 -19.01 -28.66 -4.94
N ALA A 356 -19.71 -28.72 -6.07
CA ALA A 356 -19.09 -28.61 -7.38
C ALA A 356 -18.50 -27.22 -7.69
N THR A 357 -19.01 -26.18 -7.03
CA THR A 357 -18.55 -24.79 -7.14
C THR A 357 -18.60 -24.07 -5.79
N GLY A 358 -17.98 -22.89 -5.75
CA GLY A 358 -17.88 -22.08 -4.55
C GLY A 358 -19.24 -21.62 -3.99
N GLY A 359 -20.05 -20.95 -4.82
CA GLY A 359 -21.17 -20.10 -4.36
C GLY A 359 -22.25 -20.84 -3.56
N TRP A 360 -22.70 -20.24 -2.45
CA TRP A 360 -23.65 -20.83 -1.48
C TRP A 360 -24.99 -21.30 -2.05
N ASP A 361 -25.37 -20.83 -3.24
CA ASP A 361 -26.51 -21.28 -4.02
C ASP A 361 -26.31 -22.65 -4.70
N THR A 362 -25.07 -23.10 -4.87
CA THR A 362 -24.71 -24.41 -5.46
C THR A 362 -25.34 -25.56 -4.68
N LYS A 363 -26.11 -26.40 -5.39
CA LYS A 363 -26.77 -27.59 -4.85
C LYS A 363 -26.10 -28.90 -5.20
N LYS A 364 -25.31 -28.93 -6.27
CA LYS A 364 -24.61 -30.14 -6.70
C LYS A 364 -23.48 -30.44 -5.74
N THR A 365 -23.63 -31.53 -5.00
CA THR A 365 -22.61 -32.04 -4.10
C THR A 365 -21.58 -32.88 -4.83
N VAL A 366 -20.39 -32.97 -4.25
CA VAL A 366 -19.32 -33.88 -4.67
C VAL A 366 -18.73 -34.58 -3.45
N GLU A 367 -18.12 -35.73 -3.67
CA GLU A 367 -17.44 -36.47 -2.61
C GLU A 367 -16.12 -35.78 -2.24
N THR A 368 -15.91 -35.52 -0.95
CA THR A 368 -14.76 -34.80 -0.42
C THR A 368 -14.46 -35.28 1.00
N GLY A 369 -13.26 -35.01 1.50
CA GLY A 369 -12.93 -35.19 2.89
C GLY A 369 -11.97 -34.13 3.41
N VAL A 370 -11.99 -33.95 4.73
CA VAL A 370 -11.05 -33.16 5.52
C VAL A 370 -10.80 -33.84 6.86
N THR A 371 -9.65 -33.56 7.46
CA THR A 371 -9.40 -33.79 8.88
C THR A 371 -9.72 -32.49 9.63
N ILE A 372 -10.49 -32.55 10.72
CA ILE A 372 -10.77 -31.42 11.60
C ILE A 372 -10.27 -31.74 13.00
N THR A 373 -9.32 -30.95 13.50
CA THR A 373 -8.73 -31.13 14.83
C THR A 373 -9.09 -29.94 15.72
N ARG A 374 -9.74 -30.19 16.86
CA ARG A 374 -10.03 -29.17 17.89
C ARG A 374 -8.92 -29.15 18.94
N THR A 375 -8.38 -27.97 19.21
CA THR A 375 -7.40 -27.74 20.29
C THR A 375 -7.75 -26.50 21.10
N GLU A 376 -7.36 -26.47 22.37
CA GLU A 376 -7.44 -25.28 23.21
C GLU A 376 -6.09 -24.56 23.20
N SER A 377 -6.11 -23.23 23.09
CA SER A 377 -4.91 -22.40 22.95
C SER A 377 -5.16 -20.98 23.49
N ASN A 378 -4.26 -20.05 23.18
CA ASN A 378 -4.45 -18.61 23.34
C ASN A 378 -4.40 -17.89 21.99
N LEU A 379 -4.98 -16.69 21.95
CA LEU A 379 -5.15 -15.92 20.72
C LEU A 379 -3.81 -15.51 20.10
N GLU A 380 -2.79 -15.17 20.90
CA GLU A 380 -1.45 -14.84 20.39
C GLU A 380 -0.86 -16.01 19.59
N ALA A 381 -0.87 -17.22 20.16
CA ALA A 381 -0.36 -18.42 19.51
C ALA A 381 -1.16 -18.79 18.25
N ALA A 382 -2.50 -18.69 18.31
CA ALA A 382 -3.37 -19.01 17.19
C ALA A 382 -3.20 -18.02 16.03
N LEU A 383 -3.18 -16.71 16.31
CA LEU A 383 -2.94 -15.68 15.30
C LEU A 383 -1.55 -15.82 14.67
N ARG A 384 -0.53 -16.16 15.47
CA ARG A 384 0.83 -16.32 14.96
C ARG A 384 0.94 -17.45 13.94
N LEU A 385 0.18 -18.53 14.10
CA LEU A 385 0.12 -19.62 13.11
C LEU A 385 -0.47 -19.12 11.78
N ALA A 386 -1.67 -18.51 11.82
CA ALA A 386 -2.31 -17.97 10.63
C ALA A 386 -1.46 -16.88 9.95
N ALA A 387 -0.89 -15.97 10.74
CA ALA A 387 -0.05 -14.89 10.25
C ALA A 387 1.22 -15.39 9.55
N ARG A 388 1.80 -16.52 9.97
CA ARG A 388 2.98 -17.10 9.30
C ARG A 388 2.67 -17.54 7.89
N TYR A 389 1.53 -18.22 7.69
CA TYR A 389 1.12 -18.61 6.34
C TYR A 389 0.81 -17.38 5.49
N GLN A 390 0.06 -16.41 6.01
CA GLN A 390 -0.22 -15.17 5.29
C GLN A 390 1.06 -14.41 4.93
N TYR A 391 2.01 -14.30 5.86
CA TYR A 391 3.29 -13.63 5.62
C TYR A 391 4.11 -14.37 4.57
N GLN A 392 4.16 -15.70 4.62
CA GLN A 392 4.83 -16.50 3.61
C GLN A 392 4.19 -16.31 2.23
N ASP A 393 2.87 -16.27 2.17
CA ASP A 393 2.12 -16.01 0.95
C ASP A 393 2.44 -14.63 0.36
N LEU A 394 2.57 -13.62 1.23
CA LEU A 394 2.99 -12.28 0.83
C LEU A 394 4.45 -12.26 0.34
N THR A 395 5.36 -12.98 0.99
CA THR A 395 6.77 -13.05 0.57
C THR A 395 6.95 -13.83 -0.72
N ASP A 396 6.23 -14.93 -0.91
CA ASP A 396 6.33 -15.76 -2.11
C ASP A 396 5.74 -15.04 -3.32
N ALA A 397 4.65 -14.28 -3.12
CA ALA A 397 4.15 -13.35 -4.12
C ALA A 397 5.11 -12.17 -4.37
N GLY A 398 5.78 -11.68 -3.33
CA GLY A 398 6.80 -10.63 -3.39
C GLY A 398 8.09 -11.05 -4.10
N ASN A 399 8.46 -12.33 -4.05
CA ASN A 399 9.62 -12.90 -4.74
C ASN A 399 9.47 -12.93 -6.27
N TYR A 400 8.29 -12.60 -6.83
CA TYR A 400 8.13 -12.26 -8.25
C TYR A 400 8.68 -10.86 -8.59
N PHE A 401 9.00 -10.05 -7.58
CA PHE A 401 9.50 -8.66 -7.68
C PHE A 401 10.90 -8.48 -7.03
N ASP A 402 11.63 -9.58 -6.81
CA ASP A 402 13.06 -9.65 -6.44
C ASP A 402 13.53 -9.01 -5.11
N GLU A 403 12.64 -8.62 -4.20
CA GLU A 403 13.05 -8.15 -2.87
C GLU A 403 12.22 -8.78 -1.75
N ALA A 404 12.89 -9.45 -0.80
CA ALA A 404 12.26 -9.88 0.43
C ALA A 404 11.82 -8.64 1.24
N PRO A 405 10.66 -8.69 1.95
CA PRO A 405 10.18 -7.54 2.70
C PRO A 405 11.18 -7.11 3.79
N ASP A 406 11.49 -5.82 3.82
CA ASP A 406 12.52 -5.20 4.67
C ASP A 406 12.07 -4.90 6.11
N TYR A 407 10.86 -5.34 6.48
CA TYR A 407 10.24 -5.15 7.80
C TYR A 407 10.21 -6.43 8.66
N GLY A 408 10.35 -7.62 8.06
CA GLY A 408 10.35 -8.90 8.78
C GLY A 408 8.99 -9.33 9.38
N PHE A 409 8.91 -10.58 9.82
CA PHE A 409 7.66 -11.18 10.32
C PHE A 409 7.12 -10.51 11.59
N GLU A 410 7.99 -10.14 12.54
CA GLU A 410 7.53 -9.63 13.84
C GLU A 410 6.85 -8.26 13.74
N LEU A 411 7.37 -7.35 12.89
CA LEU A 411 6.73 -6.07 12.63
C LEU A 411 5.38 -6.25 11.94
N TYR A 412 5.30 -7.13 10.94
CA TYR A 412 4.04 -7.48 10.29
C TYR A 412 3.01 -8.04 11.27
N PHE A 413 3.43 -9.00 12.09
CA PHE A 413 2.55 -9.64 13.06
C PHE A 413 2.08 -8.67 14.14
N GLY A 414 2.96 -7.81 14.62
CA GLY A 414 2.62 -6.71 15.52
C GLY A 414 1.55 -5.79 14.94
N LEU A 415 1.77 -5.29 13.72
CA LEU A 415 0.82 -4.41 13.03
C LEU A 415 -0.51 -5.10 12.73
N MET A 416 -0.50 -6.40 12.39
CA MET A 416 -1.74 -7.17 12.23
C MET A 416 -2.56 -7.18 13.53
N LYS A 417 -1.92 -7.39 14.68
CA LYS A 417 -2.59 -7.37 15.99
C LYS A 417 -3.17 -5.99 16.31
N GLU A 418 -2.41 -4.93 16.06
CA GLU A 418 -2.91 -3.55 16.23
C GLU A 418 -4.11 -3.26 15.34
N HIS A 419 -4.04 -3.64 14.06
CA HIS A 419 -5.11 -3.42 13.09
C HIS A 419 -6.37 -4.19 13.46
N LEU A 420 -6.21 -5.44 13.92
CA LEU A 420 -7.30 -6.27 14.40
C LEU A 420 -7.96 -5.68 15.66
N MET A 421 -7.16 -5.15 16.59
CA MET A 421 -7.65 -4.51 17.82
C MET A 421 -8.37 -3.19 17.53
N ALA A 422 -7.84 -2.39 16.60
CA ALA A 422 -8.35 -1.06 16.30
C ALA A 422 -9.59 -1.09 15.40
N TYR A 423 -9.62 -1.99 14.41
CA TYR A 423 -10.61 -1.95 13.33
C TYR A 423 -11.32 -3.28 13.07
N GLY A 424 -10.76 -4.40 13.51
CA GLY A 424 -11.32 -5.72 13.23
C GLY A 424 -12.42 -6.15 14.19
N ILE A 425 -12.78 -7.44 14.16
CA ILE A 425 -13.84 -8.01 15.00
C ILE A 425 -13.57 -7.90 16.51
N LEU A 426 -12.32 -7.63 16.93
CA LEU A 426 -11.97 -7.42 18.34
C LEU A 426 -12.30 -6.02 18.83
N ALA A 427 -12.38 -5.03 17.94
CA ALA A 427 -12.73 -3.67 18.29
C ALA A 427 -14.16 -3.57 18.82
N GLU A 428 -14.41 -2.58 19.69
CA GLU A 428 -15.76 -2.26 20.18
C GLU A 428 -16.65 -1.75 19.03
N ASN A 429 -16.10 -0.87 18.21
CA ASN A 429 -16.72 -0.31 17.00
C ASN A 429 -15.88 -0.68 15.77
N GLY A 430 -15.80 -1.97 15.46
CA GLY A 430 -15.04 -2.47 14.31
C GLY A 430 -15.60 -1.98 12.97
N ALA A 431 -14.73 -1.85 11.98
CA ALA A 431 -15.11 -1.47 10.62
C ALA A 431 -15.84 -2.62 9.93
N GLU A 432 -16.91 -2.30 9.20
CA GLU A 432 -17.71 -3.23 8.40
C GLU A 432 -16.83 -4.05 7.44
N ARG A 433 -15.79 -3.41 6.90
CA ARG A 433 -14.76 -4.00 6.05
C ARG A 433 -14.13 -5.28 6.61
N TYR A 434 -13.99 -5.38 7.93
CA TYR A 434 -13.32 -6.49 8.61
C TYR A 434 -14.28 -7.32 9.48
N ALA A 435 -15.60 -7.14 9.30
CA ALA A 435 -16.62 -7.78 10.13
C ALA A 435 -16.75 -9.30 9.89
N ASP A 436 -16.20 -9.81 8.80
CA ASP A 436 -16.25 -11.24 8.43
C ASP A 436 -15.28 -12.13 9.25
N GLY A 437 -14.33 -11.50 9.94
CA GLY A 437 -13.29 -12.13 10.75
C GLY A 437 -12.19 -12.84 9.96
N MET A 438 -12.07 -12.62 8.66
CA MET A 438 -11.03 -13.25 7.84
C MET A 438 -9.70 -12.50 8.02
N ILE A 439 -8.68 -13.22 8.49
CA ILE A 439 -7.36 -12.64 8.79
C ILE A 439 -6.70 -12.13 7.50
N GLU A 440 -6.92 -12.81 6.36
CA GLU A 440 -6.38 -12.40 5.06
C GLU A 440 -6.96 -11.07 4.55
N ASN A 441 -8.14 -10.67 5.04
CA ASN A 441 -8.82 -9.45 4.61
C ASN A 441 -8.34 -8.20 5.36
N LEU A 442 -7.47 -8.34 6.37
CA LEU A 442 -6.89 -7.19 7.06
C LEU A 442 -5.88 -6.47 6.15
N ASP A 443 -6.12 -5.19 5.86
CA ASP A 443 -5.19 -4.37 5.05
C ASP A 443 -3.94 -3.94 5.83
N VAL A 444 -3.13 -4.90 6.28
CA VAL A 444 -1.94 -4.62 7.09
C VAL A 444 -0.81 -4.06 6.22
N THR A 445 -0.60 -4.54 4.99
CA THR A 445 0.58 -4.14 4.22
C THR A 445 0.36 -2.92 3.34
N GLY A 446 -0.88 -2.71 2.87
CA GLY A 446 -1.23 -1.70 1.86
C GLY A 446 -1.75 -0.37 2.39
N VAL A 447 -2.05 -0.25 3.69
CA VAL A 447 -2.46 1.02 4.29
C VAL A 447 -1.28 1.94 4.53
N ASP A 448 -1.51 3.24 4.35
CA ASP A 448 -0.52 4.26 4.67
C ASP A 448 -0.39 4.43 6.18
N ARG A 449 0.80 4.80 6.62
CA ARG A 449 1.13 5.12 8.00
C ARG A 449 2.32 6.06 8.05
N VAL A 450 2.51 6.71 9.19
CA VAL A 450 3.79 7.38 9.47
C VAL A 450 4.72 6.36 10.12
N PHE A 451 5.94 6.28 9.59
CA PHE A 451 7.05 5.54 10.16
C PHE A 451 8.06 6.52 10.75
N TRP A 452 8.88 6.06 11.69
CA TRP A 452 10.01 6.83 12.22
C TRP A 452 11.30 6.01 12.16
N LEU A 453 12.35 6.63 11.65
CA LEU A 453 13.71 6.12 11.79
C LEU A 453 14.32 6.73 13.05
N GLU A 454 14.63 5.88 14.04
CA GLU A 454 15.33 6.25 15.26
C GLU A 454 16.83 6.04 15.11
N ALA A 455 17.62 7.05 15.48
CA ALA A 455 19.07 6.93 15.64
C ALA A 455 19.52 7.63 16.93
N GLU A 456 20.54 7.08 17.58
CA GLU A 456 21.20 7.74 18.71
C GLU A 456 22.40 8.54 18.19
N ILE A 457 22.48 9.81 18.59
CA ILE A 457 23.57 10.71 18.20
C ILE A 457 24.13 11.44 19.41
N THR A 458 25.39 11.87 19.33
CA THR A 458 26.03 12.71 20.35
C THR A 458 26.43 14.05 19.75
N ILE A 459 26.03 15.14 20.41
CA ILE A 459 26.34 16.51 20.04
C ILE A 459 27.25 17.11 21.13
N PRO A 460 28.53 17.42 20.83
CA PRO A 460 29.45 17.93 21.84
C PRO A 460 29.01 19.28 22.42
N ALA A 461 29.40 19.55 23.66
CA ALA A 461 29.11 20.80 24.39
C ALA A 461 29.38 22.06 23.53
N GLY A 462 28.36 22.91 23.37
CA GLY A 462 28.48 24.16 22.60
C GLY A 462 28.81 23.98 21.12
N LYS A 463 28.68 22.77 20.56
CA LYS A 463 28.95 22.45 19.15
C LYS A 463 27.68 22.14 18.39
N SER A 464 27.84 22.09 17.07
CA SER A 464 26.80 21.66 16.15
C SER A 464 27.27 20.45 15.34
N VAL A 465 26.33 19.60 14.97
CA VAL A 465 26.51 18.49 14.02
C VAL A 465 25.56 18.68 12.83
N LYS A 466 25.93 18.14 11.67
CA LYS A 466 25.06 18.13 10.49
C LYS A 466 24.38 16.77 10.39
N MET A 467 23.07 16.75 10.25
CA MET A 467 22.30 15.54 9.96
C MET A 467 21.51 15.74 8.67
N ASP A 468 21.49 14.76 7.79
CA ASP A 468 20.72 14.80 6.56
C ASP A 468 19.79 13.59 6.47
N ALA A 469 18.55 13.80 6.03
CA ALA A 469 17.66 12.75 5.57
C ALA A 469 17.48 12.87 4.05
N VAL A 470 17.79 11.80 3.31
CA VAL A 470 17.72 11.79 1.83
C VAL A 470 16.79 10.67 1.37
N PHE A 471 15.84 11.01 0.49
CA PHE A 471 14.87 10.07 -0.04
C PHE A 471 14.20 10.57 -1.32
N GLU A 472 13.55 9.66 -2.03
CA GLU A 472 12.68 9.99 -3.15
C GLU A 472 11.25 10.24 -2.65
N LYS A 473 10.67 11.39 -3.03
CA LYS A 473 9.31 11.79 -2.68
C LYS A 473 8.40 11.69 -3.90
N GLU A 474 7.36 10.89 -3.78
CA GLU A 474 6.30 10.79 -4.77
C GLU A 474 5.40 12.03 -4.78
N PRO A 475 4.85 12.40 -5.95
CA PRO A 475 3.90 13.48 -6.06
C PRO A 475 2.51 13.05 -5.57
N SER A 476 1.73 14.03 -5.11
CA SER A 476 0.27 13.93 -5.06
C SER A 476 -0.31 14.23 -6.44
N PHE A 477 -1.34 13.52 -6.87
CA PHE A 477 -1.91 13.66 -8.22
C PHE A 477 -3.35 13.15 -8.33
N ASP A 478 -4.02 13.55 -9.41
CA ASP A 478 -5.33 13.03 -9.83
C ASP A 478 -5.18 12.00 -10.94
N PHE A 479 -6.04 10.97 -10.93
CA PHE A 479 -6.02 9.93 -11.96
C PHE A 479 -6.37 10.48 -13.34
N TYR A 480 -5.64 10.04 -14.36
CA TYR A 480 -5.77 10.54 -15.73
C TYR A 480 -7.17 10.34 -16.35
N CYS A 481 -7.89 9.32 -15.89
CA CYS A 481 -9.26 9.01 -16.33
C CYS A 481 -10.30 9.99 -15.79
N ASN A 482 -9.94 10.89 -14.87
CA ASN A 482 -10.85 11.88 -14.33
C ASN A 482 -10.78 13.21 -15.12
N ALA A 483 -11.92 13.88 -15.27
CA ALA A 483 -12.01 15.21 -15.87
C ALA A 483 -11.75 16.31 -14.82
N SER A 484 -10.67 16.18 -14.03
CA SER A 484 -10.34 17.16 -13.00
C SER A 484 -9.49 18.32 -13.55
N GLU A 485 -9.58 19.47 -12.87
CA GLU A 485 -8.73 20.63 -13.15
C GLU A 485 -7.24 20.39 -12.81
N ASN A 486 -6.94 19.35 -12.02
CA ASN A 486 -5.59 18.99 -11.62
C ASN A 486 -4.92 17.98 -12.58
N LYS A 487 -5.52 17.73 -13.75
CA LYS A 487 -4.97 16.79 -14.73
C LYS A 487 -3.54 17.19 -15.14
N GLY A 488 -2.58 16.30 -14.87
CA GLY A 488 -1.17 16.49 -15.20
C GLY A 488 -0.39 17.37 -14.23
N ILE A 489 -1.03 17.81 -13.12
CA ILE A 489 -0.38 18.52 -12.03
C ILE A 489 0.16 17.52 -11.00
N CYS A 490 1.35 17.81 -10.48
CA CYS A 490 2.02 17.07 -9.41
C CYS A 490 2.16 18.00 -8.20
N GLY A 491 1.62 17.59 -7.05
CA GLY A 491 1.72 18.32 -5.79
C GLY A 491 2.78 17.74 -4.84
N TYR A 492 3.47 18.61 -4.12
CA TYR A 492 4.42 18.23 -3.07
C TYR A 492 4.22 19.10 -1.84
N ASP A 493 4.01 18.44 -0.71
CA ASP A 493 3.71 19.10 0.55
C ASP A 493 4.87 18.98 1.53
N LEU A 494 4.97 19.99 2.40
CA LEU A 494 5.96 20.11 3.45
C LEU A 494 5.29 20.71 4.69
N VAL A 495 5.63 20.20 5.87
CA VAL A 495 5.23 20.81 7.16
C VAL A 495 6.44 21.21 7.98
N CYS A 496 6.34 22.31 8.72
CA CYS A 496 7.50 22.94 9.38
C CYS A 496 7.74 22.44 10.81
N GLU A 497 6.69 22.25 11.62
CA GLU A 497 6.82 21.90 13.04
C GLU A 497 5.89 20.77 13.48
N LEU A 498 5.03 20.28 12.57
CA LEU A 498 4.02 19.26 12.90
C LEU A 498 4.69 17.97 13.40
N GLY A 499 4.33 17.56 14.62
CA GLY A 499 4.84 16.34 15.25
C GLY A 499 6.28 16.43 15.76
N SER A 500 6.87 17.64 15.80
CA SER A 500 8.22 17.86 16.30
C SER A 500 8.27 18.59 17.64
N ASN A 501 9.11 18.10 18.55
CA ASN A 501 9.48 18.79 19.79
C ASN A 501 10.81 19.58 19.69
N LEU A 502 11.45 19.62 18.53
CA LEU A 502 12.65 20.42 18.31
C LEU A 502 12.33 21.91 18.23
N THR A 503 13.16 22.73 18.87
CA THR A 503 13.12 24.19 18.69
C THR A 503 13.89 24.58 17.42
N PHE A 504 13.17 25.08 16.41
CA PHE A 504 13.79 25.56 15.17
C PHE A 504 14.21 27.04 15.28
N THR A 505 15.50 27.31 15.06
CA THR A 505 16.08 28.66 15.01
C THR A 505 15.98 29.31 13.63
N GLY A 506 15.58 28.53 12.62
CA GLY A 506 15.38 28.98 11.26
C GLY A 506 15.11 27.81 10.32
N GLN A 507 14.27 28.04 9.33
CA GLN A 507 13.90 27.06 8.32
C GLN A 507 13.96 27.69 6.92
N THR A 508 14.55 26.99 5.94
CA THR A 508 14.57 27.41 4.54
C THR A 508 14.21 26.25 3.61
N ALA A 509 13.72 26.58 2.42
CA ALA A 509 13.54 25.64 1.32
C ALA A 509 14.27 26.13 0.08
N LYS A 510 14.88 25.19 -0.65
CA LYS A 510 15.55 25.40 -1.93
C LYS A 510 14.89 24.53 -3.00
N LEU A 511 14.66 25.12 -4.16
CA LEU A 511 14.13 24.46 -5.35
C LEU A 511 15.23 24.30 -6.40
N GLU A 512 15.50 23.06 -6.83
CA GLU A 512 16.35 22.77 -7.99
C GLU A 512 15.47 22.24 -9.12
N ASP A 513 14.96 23.15 -9.95
CA ASP A 513 13.95 22.87 -10.98
C ASP A 513 14.54 22.25 -12.27
N ARG A 514 15.80 22.59 -12.57
CA ARG A 514 16.56 22.13 -13.74
C ARG A 514 15.87 22.42 -15.09
N GLY A 515 15.01 23.45 -15.14
CA GLY A 515 14.21 23.81 -16.29
C GLY A 515 13.15 22.78 -16.67
N GLN A 516 12.79 21.85 -15.78
CA GLN A 516 11.87 20.75 -16.08
C GLN A 516 10.41 21.05 -15.73
N ILE A 517 10.14 22.14 -15.01
CA ILE A 517 8.83 22.41 -14.40
C ILE A 517 8.31 23.80 -14.73
N GLU A 518 6.99 23.91 -14.75
CA GLU A 518 6.26 25.16 -14.61
C GLU A 518 5.53 25.11 -13.26
N ILE A 519 5.75 26.13 -12.43
CA ILE A 519 5.02 26.28 -11.16
C ILE A 519 3.60 26.75 -11.47
N VAL A 520 2.61 25.94 -11.08
CA VAL A 520 1.19 26.24 -11.26
C VAL A 520 0.64 26.96 -10.05
N ARG A 521 0.86 26.42 -8.84
CA ARG A 521 0.41 26.99 -7.56
C ARG A 521 1.46 26.71 -6.48
N GLN A 522 1.62 27.63 -5.53
CA GLN A 522 2.49 27.44 -4.37
C GLN A 522 2.27 28.53 -3.31
N ASN A 523 2.74 28.28 -2.10
CA ASN A 523 2.89 29.30 -1.05
C ASN A 523 4.32 29.48 -0.54
N PHE A 524 5.34 28.87 -1.17
CA PHE A 524 6.75 29.01 -0.78
C PHE A 524 7.33 30.41 -1.03
N GLY A 525 6.88 31.07 -2.10
CA GLY A 525 7.45 32.32 -2.60
C GLY A 525 8.59 32.15 -3.61
N PHE A 526 8.75 30.97 -4.23
CA PHE A 526 9.71 30.80 -5.33
C PHE A 526 9.33 31.67 -6.53
N ASP A 527 10.32 32.20 -7.24
CA ASP A 527 10.12 32.95 -8.49
C ASP A 527 11.27 32.65 -9.44
N LEU A 528 11.09 31.58 -10.22
CA LEU A 528 12.10 31.09 -11.17
C LEU A 528 12.47 32.15 -12.22
N SER A 529 11.51 32.99 -12.62
CA SER A 529 11.73 34.06 -13.60
C SER A 529 12.66 35.16 -13.08
N ARG A 530 12.67 35.37 -11.76
CA ARG A 530 13.53 36.35 -11.06
C ARG A 530 14.73 35.69 -10.38
N GLY A 531 14.93 34.38 -10.57
CA GLY A 531 16.02 33.62 -9.96
C GLY A 531 15.87 33.38 -8.46
N ILE A 532 14.67 33.49 -7.90
CA ILE A 532 14.38 33.21 -6.49
C ILE A 532 14.11 31.71 -6.34
N THR A 533 15.17 30.96 -6.01
CA THR A 533 15.14 29.50 -5.83
C THR A 533 15.32 29.07 -4.38
N GLU A 534 15.49 30.02 -3.45
CA GLU A 534 15.63 29.75 -2.01
C GLU A 534 14.78 30.74 -1.22
N VAL A 535 14.02 30.24 -0.25
CA VAL A 535 13.05 31.00 0.54
C VAL A 535 13.12 30.62 2.01
N LYS A 536 12.68 31.53 2.89
CA LYS A 536 12.49 31.25 4.32
C LYS A 536 11.11 30.68 4.56
N LEU A 537 11.01 29.74 5.49
CA LEU A 537 9.74 29.13 5.89
C LEU A 537 9.28 29.72 7.24
N THR A 538 8.03 30.17 7.28
CA THR A 538 7.35 30.80 8.42
C THR A 538 5.95 30.26 8.68
N GLU A 539 5.33 29.62 7.68
CA GLU A 539 4.01 29.02 7.78
C GLU A 539 4.08 27.56 8.28
N PRO A 540 3.03 27.02 8.91
CA PRO A 540 3.01 25.64 9.38
C PRO A 540 3.08 24.61 8.23
N HIS A 541 2.58 24.97 7.05
CA HIS A 541 2.45 24.10 5.87
C HIS A 541 2.83 24.85 4.59
N TYR A 542 3.48 24.12 3.70
CA TYR A 542 3.86 24.57 2.37
C TYR A 542 3.47 23.55 1.30
N TYR A 543 3.01 24.03 0.15
CA TYR A 543 2.69 23.22 -1.02
C TYR A 543 3.37 23.78 -2.27
N LEU A 544 3.79 22.87 -3.15
CA LEU A 544 4.34 23.16 -4.48
C LEU A 544 3.60 22.30 -5.50
N GLU A 545 2.83 22.94 -6.37
CA GLU A 545 2.11 22.28 -7.45
C GLU A 545 2.71 22.68 -8.80
N VAL A 546 3.13 21.68 -9.55
CA VAL A 546 3.89 21.87 -10.79
C VAL A 546 3.37 20.97 -11.90
N LYS A 547 3.65 21.34 -13.14
CA LYS A 547 3.52 20.48 -14.32
C LYS A 547 4.82 20.48 -15.09
N SER A 548 4.98 19.53 -16.01
CA SER A 548 6.16 19.48 -16.86
C SER A 548 6.22 20.73 -17.75
N ALA A 549 7.38 21.39 -17.78
CA ALA A 549 7.68 22.39 -18.78
C ALA A 549 7.87 21.65 -20.12
N GLY A 550 6.78 21.42 -20.85
CA GLY A 550 6.87 20.84 -22.18
C GLY A 550 7.83 21.66 -23.04
N LYS A 551 8.66 20.98 -23.83
CA LYS A 551 9.17 21.60 -25.07
C LYS A 551 8.07 21.43 -26.11
N ASP A 552 7.69 22.54 -26.72
CA ASP A 552 6.84 22.57 -27.92
C ASP A 552 7.30 21.59 -29.01
#